data_AF-A0A1E5XSZ0-F1
#
_entry.id   AF-A0A1E5XSZ0-F1
#
_cell.length_a   1.000
_cell.length_b   1.000
_cell.length_c   1.000
_cell.angle_alpha   90.00
_cell.angle_beta   90.00
_cell.angle_gamma   90.00
#
_symmetry.space_group_name_H-M   'P 1'
#
loop_
_entity.id
_entity.type
_entity.pdbx_description
1 polymer ?
#
loop_
_entity_poly.entity_id
_entity_poly.type
_entity_poly.pdbx_seq_one_letter_code
_entity_poly.pdbx_strand_id
1 'polypeptide(L)'
;MVAESEWESKQVSLDVSSGRRPRYQLLDLLRGVAIIAMVIFHIAWDLYYFGFSNVDVTTVFGWVVFQKSILSSFLLLVGAGLVLAHGRAIRWNKFWRRFGILVVCALLVTAGTYWMFPDYFVFFGVLHAIALFSLMGLAFLRLPPWLVAAIGVAIIAANLIYNDPIFSSRELAWIGFWPTSPPTSDVVPIFPWFGVVLLGIAAMRLILASPLAEDLGHFHSNEPLARGLAWMGRWSLPIYVLHQPLIIGVLWGLTQLQAPILAPPVLSVSQDFVKSCNAACLGTGSDLARCERYCGCAVEQVETGNLWEAVAATNPTLEQNTQLRAVAQLCTAMADQAP
;
A
#
# COMPACT_ATOMS: atom_id res chain seq x y z
N MET A 1 8.51 -9.58 50.17
CA MET A 1 7.16 -10.13 50.45
C MET A 1 6.15 -9.06 50.89
N VAL A 2 6.13 -8.54 52.13
CA VAL A 2 5.08 -7.55 52.54
C VAL A 2 5.25 -6.18 51.86
N ALA A 3 6.49 -5.69 51.75
CA ALA A 3 6.78 -4.44 51.02
C ALA A 3 6.56 -4.58 49.50
N GLU A 4 6.45 -5.82 49.01
CA GLU A 4 6.26 -6.10 47.58
C GLU A 4 4.80 -5.97 47.17
N SER A 5 3.91 -6.58 47.96
CA SER A 5 2.46 -6.45 47.76
C SER A 5 1.95 -5.02 47.99
N GLU A 6 2.65 -4.24 48.81
CA GLU A 6 2.32 -2.84 49.07
C GLU A 6 2.68 -1.89 47.91
N TRP A 7 3.75 -2.17 47.14
CA TRP A 7 4.06 -1.39 45.93
C TRP A 7 3.13 -1.75 44.77
N GLU A 8 2.76 -3.02 44.65
CA GLU A 8 1.92 -3.53 43.57
C GLU A 8 0.48 -3.03 43.72
N SER A 9 -0.04 -3.01 44.96
CA SER A 9 -1.33 -2.38 45.30
C SER A 9 -1.32 -0.86 45.15
N LYS A 10 -0.21 -0.18 45.43
CA LYS A 10 -0.05 1.27 45.16
C LYS A 10 -0.01 1.59 43.66
N GLN A 11 0.64 0.77 42.84
CA GLN A 11 0.65 0.96 41.38
C GLN A 11 -0.73 0.72 40.76
N VAL A 12 -1.44 -0.33 41.18
CA VAL A 12 -2.81 -0.61 40.72
C VAL A 12 -3.78 0.50 41.12
N SER A 13 -3.67 1.05 42.33
CA SER A 13 -4.52 2.17 42.78
C SER A 13 -4.19 3.52 42.12
N LEU A 14 -2.93 3.74 41.72
CA LEU A 14 -2.52 4.92 40.96
C LEU A 14 -3.01 4.89 39.50
N ASP A 15 -3.08 3.70 38.88
CA ASP A 15 -3.61 3.58 37.51
C ASP A 15 -5.13 3.79 37.46
N VAL A 16 -5.86 3.31 38.48
CA VAL A 16 -7.32 3.51 38.61
C VAL A 16 -7.69 4.98 38.88
N SER A 17 -6.87 5.71 39.64
CA SER A 17 -7.11 7.13 39.95
C SER A 17 -6.75 8.09 38.81
N SER A 18 -5.99 7.67 37.80
CA SER A 18 -5.58 8.52 36.68
C SER A 18 -6.62 8.65 35.55
N GLY A 19 -7.71 7.88 35.60
CA GLY A 19 -8.71 7.85 34.51
C GLY A 19 -8.15 7.43 33.15
N ARG A 20 -6.90 6.94 33.09
CA ARG A 20 -6.30 6.40 31.87
C ARG A 20 -6.84 4.99 31.67
N ARG A 21 -7.64 4.83 30.62
CA ARG A 21 -8.12 3.51 30.21
C ARG A 21 -6.91 2.56 30.03
N PRO A 22 -7.01 1.30 30.50
CA PRO A 22 -5.96 0.31 30.31
C PRO A 22 -5.60 0.24 28.83
N ARG A 23 -4.31 0.33 28.55
CA ARG A 23 -3.78 0.37 27.19
C ARG A 23 -3.50 -1.07 26.77
N TYR A 24 -4.25 -1.57 25.81
CA TYR A 24 -4.13 -2.95 25.33
C TYR A 24 -2.77 -3.19 24.67
N GLN A 25 -1.82 -3.74 25.43
CA GLN A 25 -0.46 -3.99 24.95
C GLN A 25 -0.46 -4.89 23.72
N LEU A 26 -1.36 -5.89 23.67
CA LEU A 26 -1.50 -6.80 22.54
C LEU A 26 -1.73 -6.07 21.21
N LEU A 27 -2.54 -5.01 21.19
CA LEU A 27 -2.76 -4.25 19.95
C LEU A 27 -1.50 -3.51 19.49
N ASP A 28 -0.73 -2.99 20.44
CA ASP A 28 0.56 -2.38 20.13
C ASP A 28 1.55 -3.45 19.62
N LEU A 29 1.55 -4.67 20.16
CA LEU A 29 2.34 -5.80 19.64
C LEU A 29 1.95 -6.17 18.20
N LEU A 30 0.65 -6.37 17.95
CA LEU A 30 0.14 -6.73 16.62
C LEU A 30 0.45 -5.65 15.58
N ARG A 31 0.36 -4.36 15.95
CA ARG A 31 0.82 -3.25 15.10
C ARG A 31 2.32 -3.30 14.86
N GLY A 32 3.10 -3.65 15.87
CA GLY A 32 4.56 -3.85 15.75
C GLY A 32 4.93 -4.97 14.78
N VAL A 33 4.21 -6.08 14.81
CA VAL A 33 4.40 -7.18 13.84
C VAL A 33 4.02 -6.74 12.44
N ALA A 34 2.85 -6.10 12.27
CA ALA A 34 2.37 -5.63 10.97
C ALA A 34 3.31 -4.59 10.34
N ILE A 35 3.89 -3.68 11.13
CA ILE A 35 4.82 -2.66 10.62
C ILE A 35 6.16 -3.27 10.19
N ILE A 36 6.68 -4.26 10.90
CA ILE A 36 7.89 -4.98 10.46
C ILE A 36 7.62 -5.73 9.16
N ALA A 37 6.50 -6.44 9.08
CA ALA A 37 6.12 -7.18 7.88
C ALA A 37 6.00 -6.26 6.65
N MET A 38 5.41 -5.08 6.83
CA MET A 38 5.36 -4.03 5.79
C MET A 38 6.75 -3.58 5.35
N VAL A 39 7.67 -3.31 6.29
CA VAL A 39 9.04 -2.91 5.97
C VAL A 39 9.77 -4.01 5.20
N ILE A 40 9.61 -5.28 5.58
CA ILE A 40 10.20 -6.42 4.86
C ILE A 40 9.66 -6.50 3.43
N PHE A 41 8.35 -6.31 3.24
CA PHE A 41 7.74 -6.30 1.92
C PHE A 41 8.33 -5.19 1.03
N HIS A 42 8.44 -3.96 1.55
CA HIS A 42 8.98 -2.85 0.77
C HIS A 42 10.48 -2.99 0.47
N ILE A 43 11.28 -3.53 1.40
CA ILE A 43 12.67 -3.87 1.09
C ILE A 43 12.74 -4.83 -0.10
N ALA A 44 11.90 -5.87 -0.13
CA ALA A 44 11.90 -6.84 -1.22
C ALA A 44 11.42 -6.21 -2.55
N TRP A 45 10.39 -5.36 -2.50
CA TRP A 45 9.92 -4.61 -3.67
C TRP A 45 10.97 -3.63 -4.19
N ASP A 46 11.63 -2.88 -3.31
CA ASP A 46 12.66 -1.91 -3.70
C ASP A 46 13.91 -2.61 -4.24
N LEU A 47 14.31 -3.75 -3.69
CA LEU A 47 15.41 -4.56 -4.24
C LEU A 47 15.11 -5.00 -5.68
N TYR A 48 13.86 -5.35 -5.98
CA TYR A 48 13.42 -5.62 -7.34
C TYR A 48 13.49 -4.35 -8.20
N TYR A 49 12.88 -3.25 -7.73
CA TYR A 49 12.84 -1.96 -8.43
C TYR A 49 14.23 -1.42 -8.80
N PHE A 50 15.20 -1.53 -7.89
CA PHE A 50 16.58 -1.10 -8.10
C PHE A 50 17.44 -2.11 -8.89
N GLY A 51 16.91 -3.25 -9.32
CA GLY A 51 17.64 -4.26 -10.11
C GLY A 51 18.61 -5.13 -9.30
N PHE A 52 18.48 -5.16 -7.97
CA PHE A 52 19.26 -6.04 -7.09
C PHE A 52 18.62 -7.44 -6.91
N SER A 53 17.37 -7.61 -7.33
CA SER A 53 16.62 -8.87 -7.29
C SER A 53 15.84 -9.06 -8.60
N ASN A 54 15.76 -10.29 -9.11
CA ASN A 54 14.91 -10.65 -10.25
C ASN A 54 13.48 -11.07 -9.82
N VAL A 55 13.19 -11.09 -8.53
CA VAL A 55 11.90 -11.54 -7.99
C VAL A 55 10.94 -10.35 -7.93
N ASP A 56 9.99 -10.32 -8.85
CA ASP A 56 8.88 -9.37 -8.78
C ASP A 56 7.87 -9.79 -7.70
N VAL A 57 7.94 -9.10 -6.56
CA VAL A 57 7.05 -9.38 -5.41
C VAL A 57 5.59 -8.97 -5.65
N THR A 58 5.29 -8.27 -6.75
CA THR A 58 3.91 -7.87 -7.10
C THR A 58 3.16 -8.95 -7.90
N THR A 59 3.88 -9.90 -8.49
CA THR A 59 3.29 -10.97 -9.31
C THR A 59 3.44 -12.35 -8.68
N VAL A 60 4.49 -12.57 -7.88
CA VAL A 60 4.68 -13.85 -7.18
C VAL A 60 3.59 -14.06 -6.13
N PHE A 61 2.81 -15.12 -6.29
CA PHE A 61 1.64 -15.43 -5.45
C PHE A 61 1.89 -15.32 -3.94
N GLY A 62 2.99 -15.90 -3.44
CA GLY A 62 3.32 -15.84 -2.01
C GLY A 62 3.52 -14.41 -1.48
N TRP A 63 4.16 -13.55 -2.28
CA TRP A 63 4.38 -12.15 -1.94
C TRP A 63 3.08 -11.32 -2.05
N VAL A 64 2.23 -11.59 -3.04
CA VAL A 64 0.91 -10.95 -3.17
C VAL A 64 0.02 -11.29 -1.96
N VAL A 65 0.00 -12.55 -1.52
CA VAL A 65 -0.72 -12.96 -0.31
C VAL A 65 -0.13 -12.29 0.92
N PHE A 66 1.20 -12.20 1.02
CA PHE A 66 1.87 -11.52 2.11
C PHE A 66 1.48 -10.03 2.17
N GLN A 67 1.54 -9.30 1.06
CA GLN A 67 1.08 -7.91 0.95
C GLN A 67 -0.37 -7.74 1.41
N LYS A 68 -1.29 -8.57 0.89
CA LYS A 68 -2.71 -8.52 1.24
C LYS A 68 -2.95 -8.82 2.73
N SER A 69 -2.17 -9.74 3.32
CA SER A 69 -2.26 -10.06 4.75
C SER A 69 -1.77 -8.91 5.64
N ILE A 70 -0.71 -8.20 5.23
CA ILE A 70 -0.20 -7.00 5.90
C ILE A 70 -1.27 -5.91 5.91
N LEU A 71 -1.81 -5.60 4.73
CA LEU A 71 -2.86 -4.59 4.58
C LEU A 71 -4.12 -4.95 5.39
N SER A 72 -4.55 -6.21 5.32
CA SER A 72 -5.68 -6.71 6.11
C SER A 72 -5.45 -6.52 7.60
N SER A 73 -4.25 -6.84 8.09
CA SER A 73 -3.86 -6.69 9.50
C SER A 73 -3.93 -5.23 9.95
N PHE A 74 -3.41 -4.29 9.16
CA PHE A 74 -3.51 -2.86 9.46
C PHE A 74 -4.95 -2.38 9.54
N LEU A 75 -5.78 -2.74 8.58
CA LEU A 75 -7.16 -2.28 8.50
C LEU A 75 -8.06 -2.89 9.59
N LEU A 76 -7.85 -4.16 9.94
CA LEU A 76 -8.47 -4.79 11.11
C LEU A 76 -8.11 -4.03 12.39
N LEU A 77 -6.83 -3.70 12.57
CA LEU A 77 -6.33 -2.95 13.74
C LEU A 77 -6.80 -1.48 13.77
N VAL A 78 -7.11 -0.89 12.61
CA VAL A 78 -7.76 0.41 12.50
C VAL A 78 -9.19 0.32 13.02
N GLY A 79 -9.97 -0.66 12.55
CA GLY A 79 -11.34 -0.90 13.02
C GLY A 79 -11.41 -1.18 14.52
N ALA A 80 -10.58 -2.09 15.02
CA ALA A 80 -10.48 -2.40 16.44
C ALA A 80 -10.06 -1.17 17.27
N GLY A 81 -9.08 -0.40 16.77
CA GLY A 81 -8.63 0.83 17.39
C GLY A 81 -9.72 1.90 17.47
N LEU A 82 -10.64 1.94 16.50
CA LEU A 82 -11.75 2.90 16.48
C LEU A 82 -12.73 2.66 17.63
N VAL A 83 -13.04 1.39 17.91
CA VAL A 83 -13.88 0.96 19.04
C VAL A 83 -13.27 1.40 20.37
N LEU A 84 -11.99 1.09 20.58
CA LEU A 84 -11.28 1.40 21.83
C LEU A 84 -11.10 2.91 22.04
N ALA A 85 -10.84 3.66 20.96
CA ALA A 85 -10.61 5.11 21.04
C ALA A 85 -11.86 5.88 21.50
N HIS A 86 -13.04 5.50 21.02
CA HIS A 86 -14.29 6.20 21.29
C HIS A 86 -15.03 5.63 22.51
N GLY A 87 -15.09 4.30 22.67
CA GLY A 87 -15.87 3.66 23.75
C GLY A 87 -17.35 4.05 23.67
N ARG A 88 -17.92 4.62 24.75
CA ARG A 88 -19.35 4.96 24.83
C ARG A 88 -19.79 6.17 23.99
N ALA A 89 -18.88 7.10 23.66
CA ALA A 89 -19.22 8.33 22.95
C ALA A 89 -18.15 8.74 21.94
N ILE A 90 -18.54 9.47 20.90
CA ILE A 90 -17.59 9.95 19.88
C ILE A 90 -16.77 11.12 20.48
N ARG A 91 -15.45 10.93 20.55
CA ARG A 91 -14.48 11.90 21.07
C ARG A 91 -13.94 12.78 19.93
N TRP A 92 -14.77 13.69 19.43
CA TRP A 92 -14.49 14.53 18.27
C TRP A 92 -13.11 15.23 18.31
N ASN A 93 -12.72 15.84 19.43
CA ASN A 93 -11.44 16.53 19.54
C ASN A 93 -10.24 15.61 19.28
N LYS A 94 -10.27 14.38 19.82
CA LYS A 94 -9.18 13.41 19.61
C LYS A 94 -9.23 12.80 18.22
N PHE A 95 -10.43 12.60 17.68
CA PHE A 95 -10.64 12.13 16.32
C PHE A 95 -10.05 13.11 15.31
N TRP A 96 -10.48 14.38 15.33
CA TRP A 96 -10.02 15.39 14.36
C TRP A 96 -8.52 15.67 14.43
N ARG A 97 -7.93 15.64 15.63
CA ARG A 97 -6.47 15.74 15.77
C ARG A 97 -5.75 14.61 15.05
N ARG A 98 -6.19 13.36 15.25
CA ARG A 98 -5.58 12.20 14.58
C ARG A 98 -5.85 12.22 13.08
N PHE A 99 -7.07 12.55 12.68
CA PHE A 99 -7.49 12.65 11.29
C PHE A 99 -6.63 13.67 10.53
N GLY A 100 -6.44 14.87 11.09
CA GLY A 100 -5.60 15.91 10.50
C GLY A 100 -4.15 15.46 10.31
N ILE A 101 -3.56 14.77 11.29
CA ILE A 101 -2.21 14.19 11.16
C ILE A 101 -2.16 13.18 10.00
N LEU A 102 -3.14 12.28 9.91
CA LEU A 102 -3.18 11.27 8.84
C LEU A 102 -3.31 11.92 7.46
N VAL A 103 -4.18 12.92 7.31
CA VAL A 103 -4.36 13.66 6.06
C VAL A 103 -3.08 14.38 5.67
N VAL A 104 -2.41 15.07 6.61
CA VAL A 104 -1.14 15.74 6.33
C VAL A 104 -0.07 14.72 5.88
N CYS A 105 0.08 13.61 6.59
CA CYS A 105 1.03 12.56 6.17
C CYS A 105 0.67 11.97 4.81
N ALA A 106 -0.62 11.74 4.53
CA ALA A 106 -1.09 11.22 3.25
C ALA A 106 -0.74 12.18 2.10
N LEU A 107 -1.01 13.47 2.26
CA LEU A 107 -0.67 14.51 1.29
C LEU A 107 0.84 14.67 1.08
N LEU A 108 1.64 14.54 2.15
CA LEU A 108 3.10 14.55 2.04
C LEU A 108 3.61 13.35 1.23
N VAL A 109 3.04 12.15 1.43
CA VAL A 109 3.37 10.96 0.63
C VAL A 109 2.98 11.17 -0.83
N THR A 110 1.77 11.69 -1.10
CA THR A 110 1.34 12.03 -2.47
C THR A 110 2.29 13.04 -3.12
N ALA A 111 2.64 14.12 -2.44
CA ALA A 111 3.53 15.15 -2.99
C ALA A 111 4.95 14.61 -3.22
N GLY A 112 5.50 13.85 -2.27
CA GLY A 112 6.84 13.26 -2.40
C GLY A 112 6.91 12.23 -3.52
N THR A 113 5.91 11.36 -3.63
CA THR A 113 5.85 10.37 -4.71
C THR A 113 5.53 11.00 -6.06
N TYR A 114 4.75 12.08 -6.11
CA TYR A 114 4.52 12.84 -7.35
C TYR A 114 5.79 13.49 -7.89
N TRP A 115 6.59 14.06 -6.98
CA TRP A 115 7.87 14.66 -7.36
C TRP A 115 8.88 13.63 -7.87
N MET A 116 8.89 12.42 -7.30
CA MET A 116 9.83 11.35 -7.66
C MET A 116 9.34 10.49 -8.84
N PHE A 117 8.03 10.22 -8.91
CA PHE A 117 7.38 9.31 -9.85
C PHE A 117 6.04 9.90 -10.35
N PRO A 118 6.06 10.91 -11.22
CA PRO A 118 4.85 11.65 -11.62
C PRO A 118 3.76 10.78 -12.27
N ASP A 119 4.14 9.68 -12.91
CA ASP A 119 3.19 8.78 -13.58
C ASP A 119 2.53 7.77 -12.62
N TYR A 120 3.20 7.43 -11.50
CA TYR A 120 2.80 6.34 -10.58
C TYR A 120 2.59 6.76 -9.13
N PHE A 121 2.53 8.07 -8.89
CA PHE A 121 2.41 8.63 -7.56
C PHE A 121 1.21 8.08 -6.78
N VAL A 122 1.32 8.15 -5.46
CA VAL A 122 0.31 7.63 -4.55
C VAL A 122 -0.82 8.64 -4.42
N PHE A 123 -1.87 8.49 -5.23
CA PHE A 123 -3.06 9.35 -5.16
C PHE A 123 -4.09 8.88 -4.14
N PHE A 124 -4.17 7.58 -3.83
CA PHE A 124 -5.07 7.02 -2.83
C PHE A 124 -4.48 5.80 -2.08
N GLY A 125 -3.33 6.03 -1.42
CA GLY A 125 -2.65 5.01 -0.62
C GLY A 125 -3.27 4.68 0.73
N VAL A 126 -2.60 3.79 1.48
CA VAL A 126 -3.11 3.27 2.77
C VAL A 126 -3.47 4.41 3.73
N LEU A 127 -2.70 5.50 3.81
CA LEU A 127 -3.02 6.62 4.72
C LEU A 127 -4.30 7.37 4.33
N HIS A 128 -4.57 7.55 3.04
CA HIS A 128 -5.82 8.13 2.54
C HIS A 128 -7.00 7.25 2.93
N ALA A 129 -6.86 5.94 2.66
CA ALA A 129 -7.85 4.94 3.01
C ALA A 129 -8.11 4.90 4.52
N ILE A 130 -7.07 4.87 5.36
CA ILE A 130 -7.23 4.88 6.83
C ILE A 130 -7.96 6.14 7.30
N ALA A 131 -7.65 7.32 6.74
CA ALA A 131 -8.34 8.55 7.09
C ALA A 131 -9.83 8.49 6.73
N LEU A 132 -10.14 8.13 5.48
CA LEU A 132 -11.52 8.02 4.99
C LEU A 132 -12.29 6.93 5.75
N PHE A 133 -11.73 5.73 5.90
CA PHE A 133 -12.36 4.60 6.57
C PHE A 133 -12.55 4.85 8.06
N SER A 134 -11.64 5.60 8.71
CA SER A 134 -11.84 6.00 10.10
C SER A 134 -13.04 6.93 10.25
N LEU A 135 -13.28 7.83 9.29
CA LEU A 135 -14.44 8.72 9.27
C LEU A 135 -15.73 7.93 9.00
N MET A 136 -15.75 7.11 7.95
CA MET A 136 -16.89 6.25 7.61
C MET A 136 -17.22 5.28 8.75
N GLY A 137 -16.20 4.68 9.37
CA GLY A 137 -16.33 3.73 10.46
C GLY A 137 -17.05 4.28 11.71
N LEU A 138 -17.04 5.61 11.92
CA LEU A 138 -17.77 6.23 13.03
C LEU A 138 -19.28 5.94 12.98
N ALA A 139 -19.85 5.86 11.78
CA ALA A 139 -21.27 5.55 11.59
C ALA A 139 -21.63 4.13 12.08
N PHE A 140 -20.67 3.21 12.11
CA PHE A 140 -20.88 1.79 12.43
C PHE A 140 -20.62 1.46 13.90
N LEU A 141 -20.00 2.36 14.67
CA LEU A 141 -19.61 2.10 16.06
C LEU A 141 -20.80 1.76 16.98
N ARG A 142 -22.01 2.21 16.65
CA ARG A 142 -23.21 2.05 17.49
C ARG A 142 -24.19 0.99 17.01
N LEU A 143 -24.02 0.45 15.81
CA LEU A 143 -24.86 -0.63 15.27
C LEU A 143 -24.66 -1.92 16.09
N PRO A 144 -25.49 -2.97 16.00
CA PRO A 144 -25.15 -4.25 16.64
C PRO A 144 -23.95 -4.92 15.93
N PRO A 145 -23.02 -5.60 16.64
CA PRO A 145 -21.79 -6.14 16.04
C PRO A 145 -22.03 -7.13 14.88
N TRP A 146 -23.07 -7.97 14.97
CA TRP A 146 -23.42 -8.91 13.91
C TRP A 146 -23.81 -8.19 12.61
N LEU A 147 -24.50 -7.05 12.70
CA LEU A 147 -24.90 -6.25 11.53
C LEU A 147 -23.68 -5.58 10.90
N VAL A 148 -22.76 -5.06 11.73
CA VAL A 148 -21.48 -4.51 11.24
C VAL A 148 -20.66 -5.57 10.52
N ALA A 149 -20.61 -6.79 11.06
CA ALA A 149 -19.94 -7.92 10.42
C ALA A 149 -20.61 -8.29 9.08
N ALA A 150 -21.95 -8.39 9.05
CA ALA A 150 -22.70 -8.70 7.84
C ALA A 150 -22.46 -7.66 6.73
N ILE A 151 -22.46 -6.36 7.06
CA ILE A 151 -22.14 -5.29 6.11
C ILE A 151 -20.68 -5.40 5.65
N GLY A 152 -19.74 -5.69 6.56
CA GLY A 152 -18.34 -5.90 6.22
C GLY A 152 -18.13 -7.04 5.22
N VAL A 153 -18.78 -8.18 5.46
CA VAL A 153 -18.78 -9.33 4.53
C VAL A 153 -19.44 -8.96 3.20
N ALA A 154 -20.56 -8.22 3.22
CA ALA A 154 -21.24 -7.79 1.99
C ALA A 154 -20.36 -6.86 1.13
N ILE A 155 -19.60 -5.94 1.75
CA ILE A 155 -18.65 -5.08 1.03
C ILE A 155 -17.53 -5.89 0.38
N ILE A 156 -16.99 -6.87 1.10
CA ILE A 156 -15.96 -7.76 0.54
C ILE A 156 -16.54 -8.58 -0.61
N ALA A 157 -17.73 -9.16 -0.42
CA ALA A 157 -18.41 -9.97 -1.43
C ALA A 157 -18.78 -9.15 -2.68
N ALA A 158 -19.20 -7.88 -2.52
CA ALA A 158 -19.51 -6.98 -3.63
C ALA A 158 -18.34 -6.85 -4.61
N ASN A 159 -17.10 -6.79 -4.11
CA ASN A 159 -15.90 -6.71 -4.94
C ASN A 159 -15.65 -8.00 -5.75
N LEU A 160 -16.13 -9.15 -5.27
CA LEU A 160 -15.94 -10.44 -5.95
C LEU A 160 -16.98 -10.67 -7.05
N ILE A 161 -18.14 -10.03 -6.97
CA ILE A 161 -19.27 -10.25 -7.89
C ILE A 161 -19.44 -9.12 -8.92
N TYR A 162 -18.82 -7.96 -8.69
CA TYR A 162 -18.96 -6.81 -9.56
C TYR A 162 -17.60 -6.20 -9.89
N ASN A 163 -17.35 -6.02 -11.17
CA ASN A 163 -16.17 -5.36 -11.73
C ASN A 163 -16.56 -4.62 -13.01
N ASP A 164 -16.04 -3.41 -13.19
CA ASP A 164 -16.30 -2.56 -14.35
C ASP A 164 -15.04 -1.73 -14.69
N PRO A 165 -14.58 -1.75 -15.96
CA PRO A 165 -13.42 -0.97 -16.42
C PRO A 165 -13.47 0.53 -16.12
N ILE A 166 -14.66 1.13 -15.91
CA ILE A 166 -14.76 2.55 -15.55
C ILE A 166 -14.01 2.88 -14.24
N PHE A 167 -13.92 1.92 -13.33
CA PHE A 167 -13.20 2.05 -12.07
C PHE A 167 -11.68 1.84 -12.20
N SER A 168 -11.17 1.56 -13.39
CA SER A 168 -9.72 1.55 -13.65
C SER A 168 -9.15 2.96 -13.88
N SER A 169 -10.01 3.97 -14.10
CA SER A 169 -9.60 5.38 -14.18
C SER A 169 -9.06 5.90 -12.84
N ARG A 170 -8.11 6.83 -12.86
CA ARG A 170 -7.44 7.34 -11.65
C ARG A 170 -8.44 8.03 -10.70
N GLU A 171 -9.46 8.67 -11.24
CA GLU A 171 -10.49 9.41 -10.52
C GLU A 171 -11.45 8.49 -9.76
N LEU A 172 -11.62 7.25 -10.22
CA LEU A 172 -12.59 6.28 -9.67
C LEU A 172 -11.93 5.04 -9.05
N ALA A 173 -10.63 4.85 -9.24
CA ALA A 173 -9.87 3.72 -8.73
C ALA A 173 -9.94 3.52 -7.21
N TRP A 174 -10.16 4.59 -6.45
CA TRP A 174 -10.35 4.54 -4.99
C TRP A 174 -11.66 3.83 -4.57
N ILE A 175 -12.57 3.54 -5.51
CA ILE A 175 -13.79 2.77 -5.24
C ILE A 175 -13.48 1.27 -5.21
N GLY A 176 -12.72 0.75 -6.18
CA GLY A 176 -12.14 -0.61 -6.14
C GLY A 176 -12.77 -1.70 -6.99
N PHE A 177 -13.80 -1.39 -7.77
CA PHE A 177 -14.44 -2.36 -8.69
C PHE A 177 -13.70 -2.51 -10.02
N TRP A 178 -12.39 -2.26 -10.06
CA TRP A 178 -11.61 -2.44 -11.28
C TRP A 178 -11.43 -3.94 -11.59
N PRO A 179 -11.45 -4.37 -12.87
CA PRO A 179 -11.16 -5.76 -13.26
C PRO A 179 -9.68 -6.13 -13.09
N THR A 180 -8.80 -5.16 -13.32
CA THR A 180 -7.34 -5.27 -13.18
C THR A 180 -6.84 -4.08 -12.39
N SER A 181 -5.84 -4.31 -11.53
CA SER A 181 -5.32 -3.26 -10.65
C SER A 181 -4.76 -2.11 -11.48
N PRO A 182 -5.12 -0.85 -11.19
CA PRO A 182 -4.52 0.30 -11.84
C PRO A 182 -3.00 0.30 -11.66
N PRO A 183 -2.24 0.85 -12.64
CA PRO A 183 -0.80 0.96 -12.56
C PRO A 183 -0.42 2.09 -11.59
N THR A 184 -0.37 1.78 -10.31
CA THR A 184 -0.01 2.70 -9.23
C THR A 184 0.56 1.91 -8.05
N SER A 185 1.48 2.54 -7.33
CA SER A 185 2.32 1.90 -6.32
C SER A 185 1.58 1.52 -5.03
N ASP A 186 0.47 2.18 -4.70
CA ASP A 186 -0.29 1.92 -3.46
C ASP A 186 -1.71 2.47 -3.59
N VAL A 187 -2.67 1.70 -4.13
CA VAL A 187 -4.10 2.06 -4.08
C VAL A 187 -4.87 1.10 -3.21
N VAL A 188 -5.51 1.66 -2.18
CA VAL A 188 -6.31 0.90 -1.19
C VAL A 188 -7.77 1.33 -1.30
N PRO A 189 -8.54 0.74 -2.23
CA PRO A 189 -9.91 1.20 -2.50
C PRO A 189 -10.91 0.87 -1.39
N ILE A 190 -12.10 1.48 -1.42
CA ILE A 190 -13.21 1.16 -0.49
C ILE A 190 -13.58 -0.33 -0.57
N PHE A 191 -13.76 -0.86 -1.76
CA PHE A 191 -14.09 -2.25 -2.00
C PHE A 191 -12.80 -3.00 -2.35
N PRO A 192 -12.39 -4.05 -1.59
CA PRO A 192 -13.08 -4.67 -0.46
C PRO A 192 -12.68 -4.12 0.93
N TRP A 193 -11.72 -3.20 0.99
CA TRP A 193 -10.93 -2.93 2.20
C TRP A 193 -11.67 -2.25 3.35
N PHE A 194 -12.69 -1.43 3.06
CA PHE A 194 -13.53 -0.88 4.13
C PHE A 194 -14.30 -1.99 4.86
N GLY A 195 -14.64 -3.08 4.17
CA GLY A 195 -15.25 -4.25 4.79
C GLY A 195 -14.33 -4.89 5.85
N VAL A 196 -13.02 -4.92 5.60
CA VAL A 196 -12.02 -5.40 6.57
C VAL A 196 -11.98 -4.50 7.82
N VAL A 197 -12.10 -3.19 7.67
CA VAL A 197 -12.21 -2.26 8.81
C VAL A 197 -13.48 -2.55 9.63
N LEU A 198 -14.62 -2.79 8.97
CA LEU A 198 -15.87 -3.14 9.65
C LEU A 198 -15.76 -4.47 10.41
N LEU A 199 -15.09 -5.47 9.85
CA LEU A 199 -14.80 -6.72 10.55
C LEU A 199 -13.94 -6.47 11.79
N GLY A 200 -12.97 -5.56 11.73
CA GLY A 200 -12.18 -5.14 12.89
C GLY A 200 -13.01 -4.47 13.99
N ILE A 201 -13.98 -3.62 13.60
CA ILE A 201 -14.95 -3.01 14.53
C ILE A 201 -15.82 -4.09 15.19
N ALA A 202 -16.38 -5.00 14.39
CA ALA A 202 -17.24 -6.07 14.89
C ALA A 202 -16.49 -7.01 15.84
N ALA A 203 -15.31 -7.49 15.43
CA ALA A 203 -14.47 -8.38 16.23
C ALA A 203 -14.11 -7.76 17.58
N MET A 204 -13.61 -6.51 17.60
CA MET A 204 -13.25 -5.87 18.86
C MET A 204 -14.46 -5.66 19.78
N ARG A 205 -15.66 -5.41 19.24
CA ARG A 205 -16.86 -5.26 20.06
C ARG A 205 -17.36 -6.59 20.63
N LEU A 206 -17.24 -7.67 19.88
CA LEU A 206 -17.52 -9.02 20.38
C LEU A 206 -16.54 -9.42 21.48
N ILE A 207 -15.25 -9.11 21.29
CA ILE A 207 -14.21 -9.32 22.29
C ILE A 207 -14.50 -8.53 23.58
N LEU A 208 -14.87 -7.25 23.47
CA LEU A 208 -15.20 -6.42 24.64
C LEU A 208 -16.50 -6.83 25.35
N ALA A 209 -17.37 -7.61 24.68
CA ALA A 209 -18.59 -8.14 25.25
C ALA A 209 -18.42 -9.55 25.83
N SER A 210 -17.24 -10.16 25.69
CA SER A 210 -16.94 -11.49 26.20
C SER A 210 -15.96 -11.43 27.39
N PRO A 211 -15.80 -12.53 28.16
CA PRO A 211 -14.82 -12.59 29.26
C PRO A 211 -13.38 -12.29 28.82
N LEU A 212 -13.07 -12.48 27.53
CA LEU A 212 -11.75 -12.20 26.95
C LEU A 212 -11.35 -10.73 27.06
N ALA A 213 -12.31 -9.82 27.28
CA ALA A 213 -12.04 -8.40 27.51
C ALA A 213 -11.11 -8.17 28.71
N GLU A 214 -11.30 -8.94 29.78
CA GLU A 214 -10.50 -8.85 31.01
C GLU A 214 -9.10 -9.40 30.77
N ASP A 215 -8.99 -10.61 30.17
CA ASP A 215 -7.71 -11.24 29.84
C ASP A 215 -6.84 -10.34 28.96
N LEU A 216 -7.43 -9.72 27.92
CA LEU A 216 -6.73 -8.81 27.02
C LEU A 216 -6.38 -7.47 27.66
N GLY A 217 -7.18 -7.02 28.63
CA GLY A 217 -6.89 -5.83 29.43
C GLY A 217 -5.73 -6.06 30.40
N HIS A 218 -5.57 -7.28 30.91
CA HIS A 218 -4.51 -7.67 31.82
C HIS A 218 -3.24 -8.17 31.12
N PHE A 219 -3.32 -8.59 29.85
CA PHE A 219 -2.16 -9.06 29.10
C PHE A 219 -1.06 -7.99 29.03
N HIS A 220 0.03 -8.26 29.75
CA HIS A 220 1.26 -7.49 29.72
C HIS A 220 2.45 -8.46 29.72
N SER A 221 3.27 -8.37 28.69
CA SER A 221 4.57 -9.04 28.61
C SER A 221 5.69 -8.02 28.71
N ASN A 222 6.64 -8.29 29.60
CA ASN A 222 7.84 -7.48 29.81
C ASN A 222 9.07 -8.04 29.06
N GLU A 223 8.90 -9.10 28.28
CA GLU A 223 9.97 -9.69 27.47
C GLU A 223 10.59 -8.65 26.52
N PRO A 224 11.91 -8.67 26.29
CA PRO A 224 12.58 -7.68 25.44
C PRO A 224 11.96 -7.59 24.03
N LEU A 225 11.63 -8.73 23.43
CA LEU A 225 10.98 -8.80 22.12
C LEU A 225 9.58 -8.16 22.15
N ALA A 226 8.75 -8.50 23.13
CA ALA A 226 7.40 -7.93 23.29
C ALA A 226 7.45 -6.41 23.50
N ARG A 227 8.41 -5.93 24.31
CA ARG A 227 8.64 -4.49 24.53
C ARG A 227 9.05 -3.77 23.24
N GLY A 228 9.93 -4.39 22.45
CA GLY A 228 10.37 -3.88 21.15
C GLY A 228 9.21 -3.79 20.15
N LEU A 229 8.44 -4.88 20.00
CA LEU A 229 7.23 -4.91 19.16
C LEU A 229 6.21 -3.86 19.60
N ALA A 230 5.92 -3.78 20.89
CA ALA A 230 5.00 -2.77 21.43
C ALA A 230 5.48 -1.34 21.14
N TRP A 231 6.80 -1.09 21.24
CA TRP A 231 7.38 0.21 20.92
C TRP A 231 7.21 0.56 19.44
N MET A 232 7.52 -0.37 18.53
CA MET A 232 7.29 -0.16 17.10
C MET A 232 5.80 0.06 16.79
N GLY A 233 4.89 -0.65 17.45
CA GLY A 233 3.45 -0.41 17.30
C GLY A 233 3.00 0.98 17.75
N ARG A 234 3.58 1.50 18.84
CA ARG A 234 3.31 2.86 19.34
C ARG A 234 3.85 3.95 18.40
N TRP A 235 4.96 3.67 17.72
CA TRP A 235 5.61 4.56 16.74
C TRP A 235 5.30 4.15 15.29
N SER A 236 4.23 3.37 15.07
CA SER A 236 3.91 2.80 13.76
C SER A 236 3.71 3.85 12.68
N LEU A 237 3.08 5.00 12.97
CA LEU A 237 2.88 6.05 11.98
C LEU A 237 4.20 6.71 11.53
N PRO A 238 5.09 7.18 12.44
CA PRO A 238 6.43 7.64 12.04
C PRO A 238 7.23 6.60 11.25
N ILE A 239 7.23 5.34 11.69
CA ILE A 239 7.93 4.25 10.97
C ILE A 239 7.32 4.08 9.57
N TYR A 240 5.99 4.07 9.47
CA TYR A 240 5.26 3.99 8.21
C TYR A 240 5.62 5.15 7.26
N VAL A 241 5.76 6.38 7.74
CA VAL A 241 6.08 7.51 6.85
C VAL A 241 7.57 7.49 6.44
N LEU A 242 8.46 7.08 7.35
CA LEU A 242 9.90 7.19 7.13
C LEU A 242 10.53 5.98 6.46
N HIS A 243 9.93 4.78 6.52
CA HIS A 243 10.56 3.58 5.97
C HIS A 243 10.88 3.73 4.48
N GLN A 244 9.94 4.17 3.65
CA GLN A 244 10.12 4.22 2.19
C GLN A 244 11.22 5.20 1.77
N PRO A 245 11.24 6.47 2.22
CA PRO A 245 12.36 7.38 1.91
C PRO A 245 13.72 6.86 2.40
N LEU A 246 13.76 6.18 3.55
CA LEU A 246 15.00 5.61 4.09
C LEU A 246 15.49 4.42 3.26
N ILE A 247 14.61 3.48 2.91
CA ILE A 247 14.96 2.30 2.09
C ILE A 247 15.45 2.77 0.71
N ILE A 248 14.68 3.65 0.06
CA ILE A 248 15.05 4.23 -1.25
C ILE A 248 16.39 4.97 -1.15
N GLY A 249 16.60 5.81 -0.14
CA GLY A 249 17.84 6.56 0.03
C GLY A 249 19.06 5.64 0.21
N VAL A 250 18.91 4.56 0.98
CA VAL A 250 19.98 3.56 1.17
C VAL A 250 20.28 2.81 -0.12
N LEU A 251 19.25 2.29 -0.80
CA LEU A 251 19.44 1.52 -2.05
C LEU A 251 19.97 2.40 -3.17
N TRP A 252 19.49 3.63 -3.29
CA TRP A 252 20.05 4.61 -4.22
C TRP A 252 21.52 4.89 -3.93
N GLY A 253 21.90 5.09 -2.67
CA GLY A 253 23.31 5.23 -2.28
C GLY A 253 24.16 4.01 -2.64
N LEU A 254 23.62 2.80 -2.48
CA LEU A 254 24.30 1.56 -2.88
C LEU A 254 24.52 1.50 -4.40
N THR A 255 23.59 1.98 -5.23
CA THR A 255 23.79 2.03 -6.69
C THR A 255 24.98 2.91 -7.12
N GLN A 256 25.37 3.89 -6.29
CA GLN A 256 26.55 4.72 -6.55
C GLN A 256 27.87 3.98 -6.31
N LEU A 257 27.85 2.91 -5.51
CA LEU A 257 29.03 2.12 -5.14
C LEU A 257 29.14 0.83 -5.96
N GLN A 258 28.02 0.24 -6.33
CA GLN A 258 27.94 -1.03 -7.05
C GLN A 258 26.85 -0.95 -8.11
N ALA A 259 27.19 -1.31 -9.35
CA ALA A 259 26.19 -1.44 -10.41
C ALA A 259 25.18 -2.55 -10.04
N PRO A 260 23.87 -2.33 -10.26
CA PRO A 260 22.87 -3.35 -10.01
C PRO A 260 23.16 -4.62 -10.84
N ILE A 261 22.78 -5.77 -10.28
CA ILE A 261 23.08 -7.09 -10.86
C ILE A 261 22.32 -7.29 -12.17
N LEU A 262 21.15 -6.67 -12.25
CA LEU A 262 20.25 -6.68 -13.40
C LEU A 262 20.11 -5.24 -13.90
N ALA A 263 19.91 -5.06 -15.21
CA ALA A 263 19.30 -3.83 -15.68
C ALA A 263 17.96 -3.64 -14.93
N PRO A 264 17.62 -2.42 -14.46
CA PRO A 264 16.40 -2.19 -13.69
C PRO A 264 15.17 -2.74 -14.44
N PRO A 265 14.21 -3.36 -13.74
CA PRO A 265 13.12 -4.07 -14.38
C PRO A 265 12.25 -3.12 -15.22
N VAL A 266 12.00 -3.54 -16.45
CA VAL A 266 10.91 -3.28 -17.44
C VAL A 266 10.00 -2.03 -17.30
N LEU A 267 9.61 -1.59 -16.11
CA LEU A 267 8.76 -0.41 -15.88
C LEU A 267 9.43 0.91 -16.29
N SER A 268 10.75 1.05 -16.11
CA SER A 268 11.48 2.20 -16.69
C SER A 268 11.81 1.97 -18.16
N VAL A 269 12.00 0.72 -18.60
CA VAL A 269 12.44 0.42 -19.97
C VAL A 269 11.35 0.76 -20.99
N SER A 270 10.08 0.43 -20.72
CA SER A 270 8.97 0.77 -21.61
C SER A 270 8.73 2.28 -21.68
N GLN A 271 8.78 2.98 -20.55
CA GLN A 271 8.64 4.43 -20.50
C GLN A 271 9.84 5.16 -21.12
N ASP A 272 11.07 4.74 -20.82
CA ASP A 272 12.29 5.29 -21.40
C ASP A 272 12.35 5.01 -22.90
N PHE A 273 11.87 3.84 -23.34
CA PHE A 273 11.71 3.50 -24.74
C PHE A 273 10.69 4.42 -25.41
N VAL A 274 9.48 4.59 -24.86
CA VAL A 274 8.45 5.48 -25.42
C VAL A 274 8.94 6.92 -25.45
N LYS A 275 9.61 7.40 -24.40
CA LYS A 275 10.16 8.75 -24.31
C LYS A 275 11.27 8.99 -25.34
N SER A 276 12.21 8.05 -25.47
CA SER A 276 13.30 8.13 -26.46
C SER A 276 12.78 7.98 -27.89
N CYS A 277 11.81 7.09 -28.11
CA CYS A 277 11.10 6.92 -29.37
C CYS A 277 10.38 8.20 -29.79
N ASN A 278 9.63 8.83 -28.88
CA ASN A 278 8.93 10.09 -29.15
C ASN A 278 9.92 11.21 -29.50
N ALA A 279 11.03 11.33 -28.77
CA ALA A 279 12.06 12.33 -29.06
C ALA A 279 12.70 12.11 -30.45
N ALA A 280 13.01 10.86 -30.80
CA ALA A 280 13.56 10.51 -32.11
C ALA A 280 12.54 10.75 -33.24
N CYS A 281 11.27 10.37 -33.04
CA CYS A 281 10.19 10.56 -33.98
C CYS A 281 9.92 12.04 -34.26
N LEU A 282 9.87 12.88 -33.22
CA LEU A 282 9.76 14.33 -33.37
C LEU A 282 10.96 14.92 -34.13
N GLY A 283 12.17 14.38 -33.90
CA GLY A 283 13.38 14.75 -34.63
C GLY A 283 13.32 14.50 -36.15
N THR A 284 12.39 13.67 -36.63
CA THR A 284 12.12 13.45 -38.06
C THR A 284 11.16 14.47 -38.69
N GLY A 285 10.62 15.41 -37.89
CA GLY A 285 9.64 16.40 -38.33
C GLY A 285 8.18 15.91 -38.30
N SER A 286 7.91 14.78 -37.65
CA SER A 286 6.54 14.27 -37.42
C SER A 286 5.83 15.05 -36.29
N ASP A 287 4.49 15.08 -36.31
CA ASP A 287 3.71 15.67 -35.23
C ASP A 287 3.65 14.78 -33.98
N LEU A 288 3.36 15.40 -32.83
CA LEU A 288 3.33 14.72 -31.53
C LEU A 288 2.29 13.60 -31.47
N ALA A 289 1.10 13.82 -32.04
CA ALA A 289 0.01 12.84 -31.98
C ALA A 289 0.33 11.57 -32.77
N ARG A 290 1.00 11.70 -33.92
CA ARG A 290 1.51 10.60 -34.73
C ARG A 290 2.62 9.86 -34.00
N CYS A 291 3.54 10.58 -33.36
CA CYS A 291 4.62 9.97 -32.58
C CYS A 291 4.09 9.18 -31.38
N GLU A 292 3.13 9.72 -30.63
CA GLU A 292 2.49 9.01 -29.51
C GLU A 292 1.82 7.71 -29.97
N ARG A 293 1.10 7.73 -31.10
CA ARG A 293 0.50 6.52 -31.68
C ARG A 293 1.54 5.50 -32.12
N TYR A 294 2.58 5.95 -32.84
CA TYR A 294 3.65 5.08 -33.31
C TYR A 294 4.41 4.43 -32.15
N CYS A 295 4.85 5.23 -31.17
CA CYS A 295 5.64 4.76 -30.05
C CYS A 295 4.83 3.93 -29.05
N GLY A 296 3.52 4.22 -28.91
CA GLY A 296 2.58 3.38 -28.17
C GLY A 296 2.42 1.99 -28.81
N CYS A 297 2.24 1.92 -30.13
CA CYS A 297 2.24 0.64 -30.83
C CYS A 297 3.59 -0.08 -30.70
N ALA A 298 4.71 0.64 -30.88
CA ALA A 298 6.03 0.02 -30.88
C ALA A 298 6.38 -0.61 -29.53
N VAL A 299 6.06 0.06 -28.42
CA VAL A 299 6.33 -0.48 -27.08
C VAL A 299 5.48 -1.73 -26.80
N GLU A 300 4.21 -1.72 -27.21
CA GLU A 300 3.30 -2.85 -27.06
C GLU A 300 3.79 -4.07 -27.85
N GLN A 301 4.26 -3.87 -29.09
CA GLN A 301 4.79 -4.96 -29.91
C GLN A 301 6.13 -5.50 -29.39
N VAL A 302 6.99 -4.63 -28.87
CA VAL A 302 8.26 -5.04 -28.25
C VAL A 302 7.99 -5.88 -26.98
N GLU A 303 7.01 -5.48 -26.18
CA GLU A 303 6.63 -6.17 -24.96
C GLU A 303 5.96 -7.53 -25.25
N THR A 304 4.94 -7.55 -26.12
CA THR A 304 4.22 -8.78 -26.50
C THR A 304 5.11 -9.77 -27.25
N GLY A 305 6.06 -9.29 -28.05
CA GLY A 305 7.04 -10.12 -28.77
C GLY A 305 8.27 -10.51 -27.95
N ASN A 306 8.38 -10.05 -26.69
CA ASN A 306 9.58 -10.22 -25.85
C ASN A 306 10.89 -9.79 -26.55
N LEU A 307 10.85 -8.65 -27.25
CA LEU A 307 11.93 -8.16 -28.12
C LEU A 307 12.90 -7.20 -27.42
N TRP A 308 12.85 -7.08 -26.09
CA TRP A 308 13.69 -6.13 -25.34
C TRP A 308 15.19 -6.33 -25.56
N GLU A 309 15.64 -7.58 -25.67
CA GLU A 309 17.05 -7.89 -25.98
C GLU A 309 17.44 -7.41 -27.38
N ALA A 310 16.54 -7.54 -28.36
CA ALA A 310 16.75 -7.05 -29.72
C ALA A 310 16.83 -5.52 -29.78
N VAL A 311 15.97 -4.82 -29.02
CA VAL A 311 15.96 -3.35 -28.93
C VAL A 311 17.21 -2.81 -28.24
N ALA A 312 17.73 -3.52 -27.22
CA ALA A 312 18.91 -3.11 -26.47
C ALA A 312 20.24 -3.48 -27.14
N ALA A 313 20.23 -4.36 -28.15
CA ALA A 313 21.44 -4.86 -28.78
C ALA A 313 22.15 -3.79 -29.65
N THR A 314 23.45 -3.57 -29.40
CA THR A 314 24.30 -2.72 -30.26
C THR A 314 24.42 -3.28 -31.68
N ASN A 315 24.37 -4.62 -31.82
CA ASN A 315 24.41 -5.32 -33.10
C ASN A 315 23.38 -6.48 -33.09
N PRO A 316 22.10 -6.22 -33.42
CA PRO A 316 21.07 -7.26 -33.42
C PRO A 316 21.34 -8.33 -34.49
N THR A 317 20.93 -9.57 -34.25
CA THR A 317 21.01 -10.66 -35.25
C THR A 317 20.12 -10.37 -36.47
N LEU A 318 20.29 -11.11 -37.57
CA LEU A 318 19.45 -10.96 -38.75
C LEU A 318 17.96 -11.23 -38.45
N GLU A 319 17.69 -12.22 -37.60
CA GLU A 319 16.33 -12.57 -37.16
C GLU A 319 15.71 -11.44 -36.32
N GLN A 320 16.46 -10.94 -35.33
CA GLN A 320 16.05 -9.80 -34.49
C GLN A 320 15.79 -8.54 -35.33
N ASN A 321 16.66 -8.23 -36.29
CA ASN A 321 16.46 -7.10 -37.21
C ASN A 321 15.20 -7.27 -38.06
N THR A 322 14.88 -8.50 -38.47
CA THR A 322 13.67 -8.79 -39.25
C THR A 322 12.41 -8.55 -38.41
N GLN A 323 12.41 -9.01 -37.15
CA GLN A 323 11.32 -8.78 -36.20
C GLN A 323 11.13 -7.29 -35.90
N LEU A 324 12.20 -6.55 -35.61
CA LEU A 324 12.14 -5.11 -35.34
C LEU A 324 11.62 -4.30 -36.54
N ARG A 325 12.01 -4.67 -37.76
CA ARG A 325 11.47 -4.03 -38.99
C ARG A 325 9.99 -4.31 -39.18
N ALA A 326 9.53 -5.54 -38.88
CA ALA A 326 8.11 -5.87 -38.97
C ALA A 326 7.28 -5.03 -37.98
N VAL A 327 7.77 -4.87 -36.76
CA VAL A 327 7.15 -3.97 -35.76
C VAL A 327 7.09 -2.54 -36.27
N ALA A 328 8.19 -1.99 -36.79
CA ALA A 328 8.23 -0.63 -37.33
C ALA A 328 7.23 -0.42 -38.48
N GLN A 329 7.11 -1.38 -39.40
CA GLN A 329 6.17 -1.31 -40.52
C GLN A 329 4.71 -1.34 -40.05
N LEU A 330 4.38 -2.25 -39.14
CA LEU A 330 3.04 -2.35 -38.55
C LEU A 330 2.66 -1.04 -37.86
N CYS A 331 3.53 -0.52 -37.00
CA CYS A 331 3.25 0.68 -36.22
C CYS A 331 3.22 1.96 -37.05
N THR A 332 3.98 2.02 -38.15
CA THR A 332 3.85 3.11 -39.13
C THR A 332 2.46 3.10 -39.78
N ALA A 333 2.02 1.93 -40.24
CA ALA A 333 0.69 1.78 -40.85
C ALA A 333 -0.44 2.14 -39.87
N MET A 334 -0.31 1.77 -38.59
CA MET A 334 -1.29 2.13 -37.55
C MET A 334 -1.28 3.63 -37.21
N ALA A 335 -0.11 4.26 -37.15
CA ALA A 335 0.01 5.68 -36.82
C ALA A 335 -0.58 6.60 -37.91
N ASP A 336 -0.53 6.15 -39.17
CA ASP A 336 -0.98 6.87 -40.36
C ASP A 336 -2.48 6.64 -40.70
N GLN A 337 -3.14 5.67 -40.06
CA GLN A 337 -4.55 5.30 -40.31
C GLN A 337 -5.59 6.00 -39.42
N ALA A 338 -5.18 6.88 -38.51
CA ALA A 338 -6.12 7.62 -37.66
C ALA A 338 -6.73 8.82 -38.42
N PRO A 339 -8.05 9.11 -38.26
CA PRO A 339 -8.72 10.22 -38.92
C PRO A 339 -8.22 11.61 -38.47
#